data_AF-A0A2R4S9L9-F1
#
_entry.id   AF-A0A2R4S9L9-F1
#
_cell.length_a   1.000
_cell.length_b   1.000
_cell.length_c   1.000
_cell.angle_alpha   90.00
_cell.angle_beta   90.00
_cell.angle_gamma   90.00
#
_symmetry.space_group_name_H-M   'P 1'
#
loop_
_entity.id
_entity.type
_entity.pdbx_description
1 polymer ?
#
loop_
_entity_poly.entity_id
_entity_poly.type
_entity_poly.pdbx_seq_one_letter_code
_entity_poly.pdbx_strand_id
1 'polypeptide(L)'
;NLCYSTLVTNHDEISNLKEEDVTTVQGKSAVKFVKKNVKKGVLPMIVEELIQARKKAKKLMAQADNNVTKMVLNGRQLALKISANSVYGYTGASAGGQLPCLEVAVSITTLGRCMIEKTKEKVESYYNQKNGFQHNAIVVYGDTDSVMVKFGTADIEEAMN
;
A
#
# COMPACT_ATOMS: atom_id res chain seq x y z
N ASN A 1 9.58 1.78 4.83
CA ASN A 1 10.23 1.52 6.14
C ASN A 1 9.56 2.38 7.21
N LEU A 2 8.25 2.18 7.41
CA LEU A 2 7.46 2.95 8.37
C LEU A 2 7.23 2.05 9.58
N CYS A 3 7.78 2.42 10.73
CA CYS A 3 7.83 1.58 11.92
C CYS A 3 8.13 2.42 13.16
N TYR A 4 7.70 1.97 14.34
CA TYR A 4 8.09 2.52 15.64
C TYR A 4 9.61 2.71 15.73
N SER A 5 10.37 1.65 15.46
CA SER A 5 11.83 1.63 15.58
C SER A 5 12.60 2.46 14.55
N THR A 6 11.92 3.03 13.56
CA THR A 6 12.51 3.86 12.51
C THR A 6 11.92 5.26 12.46
N LEU A 7 10.96 5.58 13.32
CA LEU A 7 10.38 6.91 13.47
C LEU A 7 11.43 7.83 14.12
N VAL A 8 11.60 9.03 13.55
CA VAL A 8 12.48 10.05 14.11
C VAL A 8 11.66 10.95 15.02
N THR A 9 11.89 10.86 16.33
CA THR A 9 11.21 11.68 17.35
C THR A 9 12.03 12.91 17.74
N ASN A 10 13.36 12.80 17.70
CA ASN A 10 14.28 13.93 17.91
C ASN A 10 15.15 14.14 16.65
N HIS A 11 15.22 15.37 16.15
CA HIS A 11 16.05 15.71 14.99
C HIS A 11 17.55 15.54 15.23
N ASP A 12 18.01 15.62 16.48
CA ASP A 12 19.43 15.40 16.80
C ASP A 12 19.87 13.97 16.51
N GLU A 13 18.96 12.98 16.56
CA GLU A 13 19.23 11.57 16.28
C GLU A 13 19.65 11.33 14.82
N ILE A 14 19.27 12.24 13.92
CA ILE A 14 19.57 12.14 12.49
C ILE A 14 20.55 13.21 12.01
N SER A 15 21.16 13.97 12.92
CA SER A 15 22.11 15.04 12.61
C SER A 15 23.32 14.57 11.77
N ASN A 16 23.76 13.33 12.00
CA ASN A 16 24.87 12.71 11.27
C ASN A 16 24.42 11.93 10.02
N LEU A 17 23.11 11.84 9.75
CA LEU A 17 22.58 11.14 8.59
C LEU A 17 22.41 12.09 7.41
N LYS A 18 22.57 11.56 6.20
CA LYS A 18 22.30 12.33 4.99
C LYS A 18 20.79 12.42 4.74
N GLU A 19 20.37 13.41 3.96
CA GLU A 19 18.97 13.52 3.55
C GLU A 19 18.50 12.29 2.75
N GLU A 20 19.40 11.67 1.98
CA GLU A 20 19.12 10.43 1.25
C GLU A 20 18.82 9.23 2.16
N ASP A 21 19.16 9.29 3.44
CA ASP A 21 18.95 8.23 4.43
C ASP A 21 17.61 8.38 5.17
N VAL A 22 16.88 9.47 4.94
CA VAL A 22 15.64 9.79 5.64
C VAL A 22 14.49 9.92 4.65
N THR A 23 13.34 9.37 4.99
CA THR A 23 12.08 9.57 4.29
C THR A 23 11.24 10.55 5.10
N THR A 24 10.87 11.67 4.48
CA THR A 24 9.89 12.60 5.05
C THR A 24 8.53 12.39 4.40
N VAL A 25 7.53 12.08 5.20
CA VAL A 25 6.13 12.00 4.77
C VAL A 25 5.47 13.35 5.05
N GLN A 26 5.13 14.06 3.99
CA GLN A 26 4.47 15.36 4.05
C GLN A 26 2.96 15.17 4.20
N GLY A 27 2.44 15.42 5.39
CA GLY A 27 1.01 15.43 5.70
C GLY A 27 0.61 16.74 6.39
N LYS A 28 -0.30 16.68 7.37
CA LYS A 28 -0.58 17.83 8.25
C LYS A 28 0.64 18.26 9.06
N SER A 29 1.47 17.28 9.43
CA SER A 29 2.78 17.47 10.04
C SER A 29 3.81 16.68 9.26
N ALA A 30 5.04 17.17 9.20
CA ALA A 30 6.14 16.45 8.58
C ALA A 30 6.62 15.34 9.52
N VAL A 31 6.38 14.08 9.13
CA VAL A 31 6.84 12.90 9.89
C VAL A 31 8.06 12.32 9.19
N LYS A 32 9.13 12.07 9.94
CA LYS A 32 10.39 11.53 9.39
C LYS A 32 10.62 10.10 9.84
N PHE A 33 11.11 9.27 8.92
CA PHE A 33 11.54 7.90 9.19
C PHE A 33 12.92 7.65 8.59
N VAL A 34 13.80 6.93 9.28
CA VAL A 34 15.05 6.47 8.68
C VAL A 34 14.78 5.37 7.64
N LYS A 35 15.56 5.36 6.56
CA LYS A 35 15.44 4.37 5.49
C LYS A 35 16.07 3.03 5.89
N LYS A 36 15.75 2.00 5.11
CA LYS A 36 16.13 0.60 5.40
C LYS A 36 17.65 0.37 5.44
N ASN A 37 18.42 1.18 4.74
CA ASN A 37 19.88 1.13 4.69
C ASN A 37 20.52 1.58 6.01
N VAL A 38 19.84 2.43 6.79
CA VAL A 38 20.25 2.78 8.16
C VAL A 38 19.75 1.73 9.15
N LYS A 39 18.45 1.44 9.12
CA LYS A 39 17.82 0.49 10.04
C LYS A 39 16.57 -0.12 9.43
N LYS A 40 16.47 -1.44 9.38
CA LYS A 40 15.24 -2.12 8.96
C LYS A 40 14.22 -2.10 10.11
N GLY A 41 13.02 -1.58 9.84
CA GLY A 41 11.93 -1.55 10.82
C GLY A 41 11.34 -2.94 11.08
N VAL A 42 10.81 -3.14 12.28
CA VAL A 42 10.17 -4.39 12.72
C VAL A 42 8.83 -4.62 12.01
N LEU A 43 7.98 -3.59 11.88
CA LEU A 43 6.70 -3.72 11.17
C LEU A 43 6.87 -4.15 9.70
N PRO A 44 7.79 -3.56 8.91
CA PRO A 44 8.11 -4.08 7.58
C PRO A 44 8.48 -5.56 7.56
N MET A 45 9.28 -6.04 8.52
CA MET A 45 9.66 -7.46 8.59
C MET A 45 8.44 -8.36 8.81
N ILE A 46 7.58 -8.01 9.77
CA ILE A 46 6.35 -8.76 10.06
C ILE A 46 5.42 -8.80 8.83
N VAL A 47 5.20 -7.65 8.19
CA VAL A 47 4.33 -7.56 7.01
C VAL A 47 4.92 -8.32 5.83
N GLU A 48 6.23 -8.26 5.61
CA GLU A 48 6.92 -9.06 4.59
C GLU A 48 6.66 -10.56 4.79
N GLU A 49 6.81 -11.08 6.00
CA GLU A 49 6.54 -12.49 6.31
C GLU A 49 5.08 -12.89 6.05
N LEU A 50 4.12 -12.06 6.48
CA LEU A 50 2.69 -12.27 6.24
C LEU A 50 2.36 -12.28 4.75
N ILE A 51 2.94 -11.37 3.96
CA ILE A 51 2.76 -11.32 2.51
C ILE A 51 3.36 -12.57 1.85
N GLN A 52 4.55 -13.03 2.27
CA GLN A 52 5.14 -14.26 1.72
C GLN A 52 4.31 -15.49 2.05
N ALA A 53 3.83 -15.62 3.29
CA ALA A 53 2.92 -16.68 3.69
C ALA A 53 1.64 -16.66 2.86
N ARG A 54 1.06 -15.47 2.62
CA ARG A 54 -0.13 -15.31 1.79
C ARG A 54 0.13 -15.71 0.34
N LYS A 55 1.28 -15.35 -0.22
CA LYS A 55 1.69 -15.74 -1.58
C LYS A 55 1.77 -17.26 -1.71
N LYS A 56 2.33 -17.96 -0.73
CA LYS A 56 2.36 -19.43 -0.67
C LYS A 56 0.94 -20.01 -0.62
N ALA A 57 0.06 -19.46 0.22
CA ALA A 57 -1.33 -19.91 0.31
C ALA A 57 -2.09 -19.72 -1.01
N LYS A 58 -1.93 -18.58 -1.69
CA LYS A 58 -2.50 -18.35 -3.02
C LYS A 58 -1.96 -19.32 -4.07
N LYS A 59 -0.67 -19.66 -4.03
CA LYS A 59 -0.08 -20.65 -4.94
C LYS A 59 -0.71 -22.02 -4.75
N LEU A 60 -0.82 -22.49 -3.51
CA LEU A 60 -1.50 -23.75 -3.19
C LEU A 60 -2.97 -23.71 -3.64
N MET A 61 -3.66 -22.59 -3.43
CA MET A 61 -5.06 -22.42 -3.85
C MET A 61 -5.24 -22.55 -5.36
N ALA A 62 -4.29 -22.04 -6.15
CA ALA A 62 -4.30 -22.15 -7.61
C ALA A 62 -4.01 -23.58 -8.09
N GLN A 63 -3.27 -24.37 -7.30
CA GLN A 63 -2.90 -25.75 -7.58
C GLN A 63 -3.89 -26.78 -7.03
N ALA A 64 -4.93 -26.35 -6.31
CA ALA A 64 -5.88 -27.26 -5.68
C ALA A 64 -6.88 -27.82 -6.69
N ASP A 65 -7.02 -29.15 -6.73
CA ASP A 65 -7.86 -29.85 -7.71
C ASP A 65 -9.35 -29.86 -7.34
N ASN A 66 -9.67 -29.84 -6.04
CA ASN A 66 -11.06 -29.90 -5.57
C ASN A 66 -11.54 -28.58 -4.93
N ASN A 67 -12.85 -28.34 -5.05
CA ASN A 67 -13.48 -27.10 -4.59
C ASN A 67 -13.35 -26.89 -3.07
N VAL A 68 -13.46 -27.95 -2.27
CA VAL A 68 -13.39 -27.85 -0.81
C VAL A 68 -12.01 -27.36 -0.37
N THR A 69 -10.94 -27.95 -0.88
CA THR A 69 -9.56 -27.53 -0.62
C THR A 69 -9.31 -26.10 -1.10
N LYS A 70 -9.83 -25.72 -2.27
CA LYS A 70 -9.73 -24.35 -2.79
C LYS A 70 -10.43 -23.35 -1.86
N MET A 71 -11.60 -23.68 -1.32
CA MET A 71 -12.32 -22.84 -0.34
C MET A 71 -11.53 -22.67 0.96
N VAL A 72 -10.98 -23.76 1.51
CA VAL A 72 -10.16 -23.70 2.73
C VAL A 72 -8.91 -22.84 2.52
N LEU A 73 -8.22 -23.01 1.38
CA LEU A 73 -7.04 -22.21 1.05
C LEU A 73 -7.38 -20.74 0.78
N ASN A 74 -8.57 -20.47 0.22
CA ASN A 74 -9.08 -19.10 0.12
C ASN A 74 -9.31 -18.49 1.51
N GLY A 75 -9.92 -19.22 2.45
CA GLY A 75 -10.04 -18.80 3.84
C GLY A 75 -8.68 -18.48 4.47
N ARG A 76 -7.69 -19.35 4.25
CA ARG A 76 -6.31 -19.14 4.74
C ARG A 76 -5.67 -17.88 4.17
N GLN A 77 -5.75 -17.63 2.85
CA GLN A 77 -5.14 -16.42 2.28
C GLN A 77 -5.87 -15.14 2.71
N LEU A 78 -7.19 -15.19 2.92
CA LEU A 78 -7.97 -14.08 3.45
C LEU A 78 -7.59 -13.77 4.90
N ALA A 79 -7.44 -14.78 5.76
CA ALA A 79 -6.97 -14.60 7.13
C ALA A 79 -5.61 -13.91 7.16
N LEU A 80 -4.66 -14.35 6.33
CA LEU A 80 -3.34 -13.72 6.20
C LEU A 80 -3.43 -12.28 5.67
N LYS A 81 -4.35 -11.99 4.74
CA LYS A 81 -4.62 -10.61 4.27
C LYS A 81 -5.10 -9.74 5.43
N ILE A 82 -6.06 -10.22 6.21
CA ILE A 82 -6.60 -9.51 7.37
C ILE A 82 -5.49 -9.26 8.39
N SER A 83 -4.69 -10.28 8.74
CA SER A 83 -3.57 -10.11 9.66
C SER A 83 -2.57 -9.05 9.19
N ALA A 84 -2.21 -9.03 7.90
CA ALA A 84 -1.31 -8.01 7.35
C ALA A 84 -1.91 -6.59 7.45
N ASN A 85 -3.21 -6.45 7.16
CA ASN A 85 -3.91 -5.17 7.30
C ASN A 85 -4.05 -4.75 8.78
N SER A 86 -4.24 -5.70 9.69
CA SER A 86 -4.31 -5.40 11.12
C SER A 86 -2.99 -4.86 11.68
N VAL A 87 -1.84 -5.10 11.05
CA VAL A 87 -0.56 -4.53 11.50
C VAL A 87 -0.59 -3.00 11.44
N TYR A 88 -1.09 -2.40 10.35
CA TYR A 88 -1.22 -0.94 10.31
C TYR A 88 -2.36 -0.47 11.21
N GLY A 89 -3.47 -1.22 11.27
CA GLY A 89 -4.62 -0.89 12.13
C GLY A 89 -4.23 -0.82 13.62
N TYR A 90 -3.35 -1.72 14.06
CA TYR A 90 -2.79 -1.74 15.41
C TYR A 90 -2.07 -0.43 15.75
N THR A 91 -1.30 0.13 14.81
CA THR A 91 -0.62 1.43 15.02
C THR A 91 -1.61 2.60 15.20
N GLY A 92 -2.81 2.50 14.62
CA GLY A 92 -3.85 3.53 14.72
C GLY A 92 -4.84 3.34 15.88
N ALA A 93 -4.74 2.27 16.65
CA ALA A 93 -5.72 1.92 17.68
C ALA A 93 -5.50 2.72 18.97
N SER A 94 -5.95 3.98 19.01
CA SER A 94 -5.78 4.85 20.19
C SER A 94 -6.67 4.45 21.38
N ALA A 95 -7.85 3.88 21.14
CA ALA A 95 -8.73 3.39 22.20
C ALA A 95 -8.50 1.88 22.41
N GLY A 96 -7.95 1.52 23.57
CA GLY A 96 -7.72 0.11 23.95
C GLY A 96 -6.52 -0.56 23.27
N GLY A 97 -5.77 0.15 22.41
CA GLY A 97 -4.51 -0.35 21.87
C GLY A 97 -3.36 -0.22 22.88
N GLN A 98 -2.48 -1.22 22.90
CA GLN A 98 -1.35 -1.25 23.84
C GLN A 98 -0.17 -0.37 23.41
N LEU A 99 -0.02 -0.11 22.11
CA LEU A 99 1.10 0.66 21.56
C LEU A 99 0.67 1.51 20.35
N PRO A 100 -0.22 2.51 20.52
CA PRO A 100 -0.60 3.39 19.43
C PRO A 100 0.60 4.23 18.94
N CYS A 101 0.73 4.37 17.63
CA CYS A 101 1.65 5.29 16.96
C CYS A 101 0.93 5.91 15.76
N LEU A 102 0.29 7.04 16.04
CA LEU A 102 -0.52 7.76 15.06
C LEU A 102 0.33 8.28 13.90
N GLU A 103 1.60 8.57 14.12
CA GLU A 103 2.56 9.02 13.11
C GLU A 103 2.70 7.97 12.00
N VAL A 104 2.79 6.69 12.35
CA VAL A 104 2.84 5.59 11.38
C VAL A 104 1.49 5.47 10.65
N ALA A 105 0.37 5.44 11.38
CA ALA A 105 -0.96 5.29 10.79
C ALA A 105 -1.32 6.43 9.82
N VAL A 106 -1.08 7.68 10.25
CA VAL A 106 -1.30 8.89 9.43
C VAL A 106 -0.36 8.90 8.22
N SER A 107 0.89 8.49 8.39
CA SER A 107 1.83 8.42 7.27
C SER A 107 1.39 7.40 6.21
N ILE A 108 0.93 6.22 6.63
CA ILE A 108 0.42 5.19 5.71
C ILE A 108 -0.80 5.71 4.93
N THR A 109 -1.78 6.29 5.62
CA THR A 109 -3.00 6.81 4.95
C THR A 109 -2.70 8.01 4.04
N THR A 110 -1.72 8.86 4.41
CA THR A 110 -1.28 9.98 3.59
C THR A 110 -0.61 9.49 2.31
N LEU A 111 0.31 8.54 2.41
CA LEU A 111 0.93 7.93 1.24
C LEU A 111 -0.12 7.23 0.35
N GLY A 112 -1.10 6.54 0.94
CA GLY A 112 -2.21 5.94 0.21
C GLY A 112 -2.98 6.94 -0.65
N ARG A 113 -3.40 8.06 -0.06
CA ARG A 113 -4.09 9.15 -0.79
C ARG A 113 -3.22 9.72 -1.91
N CYS A 114 -1.95 10.00 -1.63
CA CYS A 114 -1.02 10.50 -2.66
C CYS A 114 -0.83 9.50 -3.81
N MET A 115 -0.82 8.20 -3.54
CA MET A 115 -0.70 7.18 -4.59
C MET A 115 -1.95 7.09 -5.46
N ILE A 116 -3.15 7.20 -4.88
CA ILE A 116 -4.39 7.25 -5.66
C ILE A 116 -4.41 8.44 -6.61
N GLU A 117 -4.07 9.64 -6.11
CA GLU A 117 -4.11 10.84 -6.95
C GLU A 117 -3.08 10.75 -8.08
N LYS A 118 -1.85 10.32 -7.77
CA LYS A 118 -0.82 10.06 -8.78
C LYS A 118 -1.24 9.01 -9.79
N THR A 119 -1.96 7.97 -9.37
CA THR A 119 -2.45 6.93 -10.27
C THR A 119 -3.47 7.52 -11.24
N LYS A 120 -4.42 8.31 -10.73
CA LYS A 120 -5.38 9.03 -11.57
C LYS A 120 -4.69 9.96 -12.56
N GLU A 121 -3.83 10.83 -12.08
CA GLU A 121 -3.06 11.76 -12.92
C GLU A 121 -2.29 11.01 -14.00
N LYS A 122 -1.67 9.87 -13.65
CA LYS A 122 -0.90 9.07 -14.60
C LYS A 122 -1.78 8.42 -15.67
N VAL A 123 -2.95 7.91 -15.29
CA VAL A 123 -3.91 7.32 -16.23
C VAL A 123 -4.41 8.37 -17.23
N GLU A 124 -4.91 9.50 -16.74
CA GLU A 124 -5.51 10.54 -17.59
C GLU A 124 -4.46 11.27 -18.46
N SER A 125 -3.24 11.44 -17.95
CA SER A 125 -2.14 12.07 -18.71
C SER A 125 -1.50 11.14 -19.75
N TYR A 126 -1.60 9.83 -19.57
CA TYR A 126 -1.04 8.86 -20.52
C TYR A 126 -2.05 8.45 -21.58
N TYR A 127 -3.24 7.97 -21.18
CA TYR A 127 -4.27 7.47 -22.08
C TYR A 127 -5.14 8.61 -22.61
N ASN A 128 -4.58 9.42 -23.52
CA ASN A 128 -5.31 10.51 -24.15
C ASN A 128 -4.97 10.68 -25.63
N GLN A 129 -5.80 11.44 -26.33
CA GLN A 129 -5.71 11.67 -27.76
C GLN A 129 -4.40 12.33 -28.19
N LYS A 130 -3.81 13.17 -27.31
CA LYS A 130 -2.51 13.79 -27.61
C LYS A 130 -1.38 12.77 -27.69
N ASN A 131 -1.51 11.64 -26.99
CA ASN A 131 -0.56 10.54 -27.01
C ASN A 131 -0.96 9.44 -28.03
N GLY A 132 -1.90 9.72 -28.93
CA GLY A 132 -2.28 8.80 -30.02
C GLY A 132 -3.36 7.78 -29.68
N PHE A 133 -4.01 7.88 -28.51
CA PHE A 133 -5.17 7.04 -28.18
C PHE A 133 -6.44 7.56 -28.85
N GLN A 134 -7.41 6.69 -29.12
CA GLN A 134 -8.67 7.10 -29.78
C GLN A 134 -9.50 8.07 -28.93
N HIS A 135 -9.44 7.90 -27.61
CA HIS A 135 -10.24 8.63 -26.64
C HIS A 135 -9.37 9.14 -25.48
N ASN A 136 -9.91 10.09 -24.72
CA ASN A 136 -9.33 10.52 -23.46
C ASN A 136 -9.89 9.65 -22.34
N ALA A 137 -9.04 8.87 -21.69
CA ALA A 137 -9.41 8.11 -20.52
C ALA A 137 -9.71 9.06 -19.35
N ILE A 138 -10.74 8.73 -18.58
CA ILE A 138 -11.19 9.50 -17.43
C ILE A 138 -11.33 8.54 -16.25
N VAL A 139 -10.78 8.91 -15.10
CA VAL A 139 -11.05 8.18 -13.85
C VAL A 139 -12.39 8.65 -13.31
N VAL A 140 -13.39 7.76 -13.34
CA VAL A 140 -14.77 8.09 -12.95
C VAL A 140 -15.06 7.79 -11.48
N TYR A 141 -14.27 6.91 -10.86
CA TYR A 141 -14.39 6.57 -9.45
C TYR A 141 -13.04 6.08 -8.90
N GLY A 142 -12.86 6.19 -7.60
CA GLY A 142 -11.71 5.62 -6.90
C GLY A 142 -12.07 5.29 -5.45
N ASP A 143 -11.59 4.16 -4.96
CA ASP A 143 -11.80 3.69 -3.60
C ASP A 143 -10.52 3.06 -3.07
N THR A 144 -9.91 3.72 -2.09
CA THR A 144 -8.79 3.28 -1.23
C THR A 144 -7.52 2.80 -1.93
N ASP A 145 -7.60 1.73 -2.72
CA ASP A 145 -6.54 1.11 -3.50
C ASP A 145 -6.96 0.79 -4.95
N SER A 146 -8.10 1.29 -5.41
CA SER A 146 -8.65 1.05 -6.75
C SER A 146 -9.09 2.34 -7.44
N VAL A 147 -8.99 2.33 -8.77
CA VAL A 147 -9.51 3.38 -9.66
C VAL A 147 -10.31 2.73 -10.79
N MET A 148 -11.42 3.35 -11.18
CA MET A 148 -12.30 2.88 -12.23
C MET A 148 -12.17 3.85 -13.39
N VAL A 149 -11.65 3.33 -14.50
CA VAL A 149 -11.26 4.12 -15.66
C VAL A 149 -12.25 3.90 -16.78
N LYS A 150 -12.80 4.99 -17.31
CA LYS A 150 -13.57 5.00 -18.56
C LYS A 150 -12.60 5.34 -19.69
N PHE A 151 -12.21 4.35 -20.48
CA PHE A 151 -11.34 4.55 -21.64
C PHE A 151 -12.06 5.19 -22.83
N GLY A 152 -13.38 5.03 -22.93
CA GLY A 152 -14.20 5.67 -23.97
C GLY A 152 -14.64 4.74 -25.10
N THR A 153 -13.98 3.58 -25.27
CA THR A 153 -14.45 2.54 -26.18
C THR A 153 -15.74 1.88 -25.67
N ALA A 154 -16.58 1.41 -26.61
CA ALA A 154 -17.75 0.60 -26.32
C ALA A 154 -17.44 -0.91 -26.37
N ASP A 155 -16.26 -1.29 -26.90
CA ASP A 155 -15.83 -2.68 -26.97
C ASP A 155 -15.17 -3.12 -25.66
N ILE A 156 -15.58 -4.29 -25.17
CA ILE A 156 -15.10 -4.83 -23.90
C ILE A 156 -13.68 -5.36 -24.06
N GLU A 157 -13.37 -6.01 -25.19
CA GLU A 157 -12.04 -6.57 -25.42
C GLU A 157 -11.00 -5.47 -25.57
N GLU A 158 -11.31 -4.39 -26.30
CA GLU A 158 -10.46 -3.20 -26.39
C GLU A 158 -10.27 -2.53 -25.01
N ALA A 159 -11.28 -2.52 -24.15
CA ALA A 159 -11.14 -1.95 -22.81
C ALA A 159 -10.27 -2.78 -21.85
N MET A 160 -10.10 -4.08 -22.12
CA MET A 160 -9.34 -5.01 -21.26
C MET A 160 -7.88 -5.20 -21.69
N ASN A 161 -7.52 -4.86 -22.94
CA ASN A 161 -6.20 -5.07 -23.54
C ASN A 161 -5.36 -3.79 -23.60
#